data_AF-A0A969JUY4-F1
#
_entry.id   AF-A0A969JUY4-F1
#
_cell.length_a   1.000
_cell.length_b   1.000
_cell.length_c   1.000
_cell.angle_alpha   90.00
_cell.angle_beta   90.00
_cell.angle_gamma   90.00
#
_symmetry.space_group_name_H-M   'P 1'
#
loop_
_entity.id
_entity.type
_entity.pdbx_description
1 polymer ?
#
loop_
_entity_poly.entity_id
_entity_poly.type
_entity_poly.pdbx_seq_one_letter_code
_entity_poly.pdbx_strand_id
1 'polypeptide(L)'
;MSGPTADVDLTALWRQLREKTAVDLELLGRQFALDLVDEPSVERFAYPVLEFAPPRQLKIAADSPVEGRLVGVIGAYLLFDRGVFNVRAHASHDVALVRIDALPPPDRRIRWSFSDE
;
A
#
# COMPACT_ATOMS: atom_id res chain seq x y z
N MET A 1 -0.04 33.05 -11.52
CA MET A 1 -1.23 33.52 -12.24
C MET A 1 -2.34 32.51 -12.02
N SER A 2 -3.32 32.82 -11.18
CA SER A 2 -4.53 31.97 -11.08
C SER A 2 -5.52 32.45 -12.12
N GLY A 3 -5.64 31.71 -13.21
CA GLY A 3 -6.74 31.89 -14.17
C GLY A 3 -8.07 31.51 -13.53
N PRO A 4 -9.21 31.96 -14.08
CA PRO A 4 -10.52 31.58 -13.57
C PRO A 4 -10.69 30.06 -13.69
N THR A 5 -10.86 29.37 -12.57
CA THR A 5 -11.24 27.96 -12.54
C THR A 5 -12.72 27.91 -12.90
N ALA A 6 -13.02 27.60 -14.17
CA ALA A 6 -14.36 27.21 -14.56
C ALA A 6 -14.78 26.00 -13.71
N ASP A 7 -16.08 25.93 -13.38
CA ASP A 7 -16.65 24.76 -12.72
C ASP A 7 -16.61 23.59 -13.72
N VAL A 8 -15.62 22.71 -13.58
CA VAL A 8 -15.37 21.58 -14.49
C VAL A 8 -15.79 20.31 -13.79
N ASP A 9 -16.75 19.60 -14.39
CA ASP A 9 -17.05 18.22 -14.00
C ASP A 9 -15.88 17.31 -14.40
N LEU A 10 -15.07 16.97 -13.40
CA LEU A 10 -13.90 16.09 -13.55
C LEU A 10 -14.28 14.68 -14.01
N THR A 11 -15.48 14.21 -13.67
CA THR A 11 -15.96 12.88 -14.06
C THR A 11 -16.30 12.87 -15.55
N ALA A 12 -17.01 13.90 -16.02
CA ALA A 12 -17.31 14.07 -17.44
C ALA A 12 -16.03 14.25 -18.27
N LEU A 13 -15.08 15.06 -17.78
CA LEU A 13 -13.79 15.27 -18.45
C LEU A 13 -12.96 13.98 -18.50
N TRP A 14 -12.93 13.19 -17.42
CA TRP A 14 -12.24 11.90 -17.39
C TRP A 14 -12.78 10.95 -18.46
N ARG A 15 -14.11 10.83 -18.59
CA ARG A 15 -14.75 10.00 -19.63
C ARG A 15 -14.36 10.44 -21.02
N GLN A 16 -14.43 11.74 -21.30
CA GLN A 16 -14.07 12.30 -22.60
C GLN A 16 -12.61 12.06 -22.97
N LEU A 17 -11.69 12.25 -22.01
CA LEU A 17 -10.27 12.02 -22.26
C LEU A 17 -9.98 10.54 -22.49
N ARG A 18 -10.59 9.66 -21.69
CA ARG A 18 -10.40 8.22 -21.82
C ARG A 18 -10.92 7.67 -23.13
N GLU A 19 -12.05 8.16 -23.63
CA GLU A 19 -12.57 7.80 -24.95
C GLU A 19 -11.62 8.27 -26.07
N LYS A 20 -11.09 9.50 -25.97
CA LYS A 20 -10.14 10.05 -26.96
C LYS A 20 -8.81 9.30 -26.99
N THR A 21 -8.39 8.68 -25.88
CA THR A 21 -7.08 8.01 -25.77
C THR A 21 -7.18 6.50 -25.58
N ALA A 22 -8.37 5.90 -25.78
CA ALA A 22 -8.61 4.49 -25.48
C ALA A 22 -7.63 3.55 -26.18
N VAL A 23 -7.36 3.80 -27.48
CA VAL A 23 -6.43 2.98 -28.29
C VAL A 23 -5.00 3.11 -27.78
N ASP A 24 -4.54 4.34 -27.50
CA ASP A 24 -3.19 4.58 -26.99
C ASP A 24 -2.98 3.94 -25.61
N LEU A 25 -4.00 4.03 -24.74
CA LEU A 25 -3.99 3.40 -23.42
C LEU A 25 -3.96 1.88 -23.50
N GLU A 26 -4.70 1.27 -24.43
CA GLU A 26 -4.67 -0.18 -24.64
C GLU A 26 -3.29 -0.65 -25.12
N LEU A 27 -2.66 0.09 -26.03
CA LEU A 27 -1.31 -0.19 -26.50
C LEU A 27 -0.28 -0.06 -25.37
N LEU A 28 -0.36 1.01 -24.57
CA LEU A 28 0.52 1.22 -23.42
C LEU A 28 0.33 0.14 -22.34
N GLY A 29 -0.93 -0.22 -22.05
CA GLY A 29 -1.26 -1.27 -21.10
C GLY A 29 -0.62 -2.61 -21.47
N ARG A 30 -0.67 -2.98 -22.76
CA ARG A 30 0.00 -4.19 -23.26
C ARG A 30 1.52 -4.08 -23.25
N GLN A 31 2.07 -2.93 -23.65
CA GLN A 31 3.51 -2.75 -23.77
C GLN A 31 4.23 -2.76 -22.41
N PHE A 32 3.62 -2.17 -21.39
CA PHE A 32 4.24 -1.95 -20.09
C PHE A 32 3.59 -2.74 -18.95
N ALA A 33 2.66 -3.65 -19.26
CA ALA A 33 1.88 -4.41 -18.28
C ALA A 33 1.25 -3.49 -17.21
N LEU A 34 0.68 -2.36 -17.65
CA LEU A 34 0.06 -1.39 -16.75
C LEU A 34 -1.31 -1.89 -16.31
N ASP A 35 -1.59 -1.75 -15.03
CA ASP A 35 -2.93 -1.92 -14.48
C ASP A 35 -3.66 -0.56 -14.54
N LEU A 36 -4.55 -0.41 -15.51
CA LEU A 36 -5.29 0.83 -15.74
C LEU A 36 -6.61 0.80 -14.98
N VAL A 37 -6.92 1.87 -14.23
CA VAL A 37 -8.19 1.98 -13.53
C VAL A 37 -9.33 2.15 -14.54
N ASP A 38 -10.22 1.16 -14.60
CA ASP A 38 -11.32 1.11 -15.57
C ASP A 38 -12.49 2.04 -15.25
N GLU A 39 -12.77 2.29 -13.99
CA GLU A 39 -13.81 3.23 -13.62
C GLU A 39 -13.40 3.96 -12.33
N PRO A 40 -13.47 5.31 -12.30
CA PRO A 40 -13.16 6.04 -11.10
C PRO A 40 -14.24 5.75 -10.08
N SER A 41 -13.86 5.07 -9.00
CA SER A 41 -14.72 4.88 -7.84
C SER A 41 -14.24 5.76 -6.70
N VAL A 42 -15.18 6.32 -5.94
CA VAL A 42 -14.85 7.07 -4.73
C VAL A 42 -14.73 6.08 -3.59
N GLU A 43 -13.51 5.79 -3.19
CA GLU A 43 -13.22 4.97 -2.02
C GLU A 43 -13.15 5.82 -0.76
N ARG A 44 -13.78 5.33 0.32
CA ARG A 44 -13.71 5.95 1.64
C ARG A 44 -12.83 5.10 2.54
N PHE A 45 -11.66 5.63 2.83
CA PHE A 45 -10.71 4.97 3.72
C PHE A 45 -10.87 5.49 5.14
N ALA A 46 -10.97 4.56 6.09
CA ALA A 46 -10.81 4.85 7.49
C ALA A 46 -9.38 4.48 7.89
N TYR A 47 -8.64 5.44 8.44
CA TYR A 47 -7.27 5.25 8.92
C TYR A 47 -7.24 5.35 10.45
N PRO A 48 -7.80 4.37 11.17
CA PRO A 48 -7.82 4.43 12.62
C PRO A 48 -6.39 4.35 13.17
N VAL A 49 -6.13 5.07 14.25
CA VAL A 49 -4.95 4.88 15.10
C VAL A 49 -5.45 4.28 16.40
N LEU A 50 -5.24 2.98 16.58
CA LEU A 50 -5.64 2.24 17.77
C LEU A 50 -4.64 2.44 18.90
N GLU A 51 -3.35 2.52 18.56
CA GLU A 51 -2.23 2.69 19.48
C GLU A 51 -1.07 3.40 18.77
N PHE A 52 -0.31 4.21 19.50
CA PHE A 52 0.91 4.80 18.96
C PHE A 52 2.05 3.78 18.99
N ALA A 53 2.69 3.59 17.84
CA ALA A 53 3.84 2.71 17.72
C ALA A 53 5.05 3.21 18.53
N PRO A 54 5.96 2.31 18.95
CA PRO A 54 7.25 2.70 19.49
C PRO A 54 8.03 3.60 18.49
N PRO A 55 8.91 4.50 18.96
CA PRO A 55 9.71 5.39 18.11
C PRO A 55 10.88 4.65 17.43
N ARG A 56 10.58 3.53 16.77
CA ARG A 56 11.52 2.68 16.04
C ARG A 56 11.12 2.68 14.56
N GLN A 57 12.05 3.02 13.68
CA GLN A 57 11.81 2.95 12.24
C GLN A 57 11.99 1.52 11.72
N LEU A 58 10.99 1.01 11.01
CA LEU A 58 11.05 -0.25 10.27
C LEU A 58 11.50 0.03 8.83
N LYS A 59 12.30 -0.86 8.24
CA LYS A 59 12.83 -0.76 6.88
C LYS A 59 12.87 -2.14 6.25
N ILE A 60 12.60 -2.21 4.95
CA ILE A 60 12.82 -3.43 4.16
C ILE A 60 14.33 -3.65 4.01
N ALA A 61 14.81 -4.87 4.27
CA ALA A 61 16.16 -5.31 3.96
C ALA A 61 16.11 -6.71 3.31
N ALA A 62 17.17 -7.10 2.60
CA ALA A 62 17.20 -8.31 1.76
C ALA A 62 16.71 -9.58 2.49
N ASP A 63 17.04 -9.74 3.77
CA ASP A 63 16.68 -10.92 4.57
C ASP A 63 15.79 -10.57 5.78
N SER A 64 15.13 -9.41 5.76
CA SER A 64 14.32 -8.94 6.89
C SER A 64 13.03 -8.26 6.42
N PRO A 65 11.90 -9.01 6.37
CA PRO A 65 10.61 -8.42 6.07
C PRO A 65 10.15 -7.49 7.19
N VAL A 66 9.32 -6.51 6.83
CA VAL A 66 8.62 -5.67 7.82
C VAL A 66 7.40 -6.44 8.32
N GLU A 67 7.45 -6.88 9.57
CA GLU A 67 6.40 -7.68 10.20
C GLU A 67 5.90 -7.02 11.50
N GLY A 68 4.61 -7.18 11.78
CA GLY A 68 3.99 -6.75 13.04
C GLY A 68 2.47 -6.67 12.93
N ARG A 69 1.81 -6.35 14.04
CA ARG A 69 0.39 -6.02 14.03
C ARG A 69 0.22 -4.56 13.62
N LEU A 70 -0.48 -4.30 12.52
CA LEU A 70 -0.86 -2.94 12.13
C LEU A 70 -1.82 -2.37 13.18
N VAL A 71 -1.39 -1.31 13.88
CA VAL A 71 -2.15 -0.60 14.92
C VAL A 71 -2.61 0.78 14.47
N GLY A 72 -2.13 1.29 13.33
CA GLY A 72 -2.72 2.46 12.71
C GLY A 72 -2.04 2.93 11.42
N VAL A 73 -2.62 3.96 10.81
CA VAL A 73 -2.11 4.58 9.59
C VAL A 73 -2.19 6.10 9.72
N ILE A 74 -1.09 6.79 9.43
CA ILE A 74 -1.03 8.26 9.43
C ILE A 74 -0.33 8.72 8.15
N GLY A 75 -1.09 9.17 7.15
CA GLY A 75 -0.54 9.56 5.85
C GLY A 75 0.21 8.40 5.20
N ALA A 76 1.52 8.59 4.96
CA ALA A 76 2.39 7.55 4.38
C ALA A 76 3.00 6.58 5.42
N TYR A 77 2.62 6.69 6.69
CA TYR A 77 3.15 5.89 7.78
C TYR A 77 2.20 4.78 8.18
N LEU A 78 2.70 3.54 8.18
CA LEU A 78 2.06 2.38 8.81
C LEU A 78 2.64 2.22 10.22
N LEU A 79 1.77 2.23 11.23
CA LEU A 79 2.13 2.04 12.63
C LEU A 79 1.95 0.57 12.96
N PHE A 80 3.03 -0.10 13.30
CA PHE A 80 3.03 -1.46 13.81
C PHE A 80 3.33 -1.44 15.31
N ASP A 81 2.86 -2.46 16.02
CA ASP A 81 3.22 -2.72 17.42
C ASP A 81 4.74 -2.73 17.69
N ARG A 82 5.55 -3.01 16.66
CA ARG A 82 7.02 -3.05 16.72
C ARG A 82 7.72 -1.78 16.24
N GLY A 83 7.00 -0.81 15.66
CA GLY A 83 7.58 0.42 15.14
C GLY A 83 6.80 1.05 13.98
N VAL A 84 7.40 2.05 13.35
CA VAL A 84 6.79 2.85 12.29
C VAL A 84 7.46 2.54 10.95
N PHE A 85 6.66 2.23 9.92
CA PHE A 85 7.13 2.04 8.56
C PHE A 85 6.66 3.20 7.67
N ASN A 86 7.57 3.85 6.94
CA ASN A 86 7.23 4.91 5.99
C ASN A 86 7.22 4.34 4.57
N VAL A 87 6.04 4.13 3.99
CA VAL A 87 5.88 3.51 2.67
C VAL A 87 6.57 4.36 1.59
N ARG A 88 6.51 5.69 1.70
CA ARG A 88 7.11 6.61 0.72
C ARG A 88 8.63 6.45 0.65
N ALA A 89 9.29 6.08 1.74
CA ALA A 89 10.73 5.85 1.76
C ALA A 89 11.17 4.62 0.94
N HIS A 90 10.22 3.77 0.52
CA HIS A 90 10.46 2.52 -0.18
C HIS A 90 9.76 2.45 -1.54
N ALA A 91 9.37 3.58 -2.14
CA ALA A 91 8.56 3.65 -3.37
C ALA A 91 9.16 2.95 -4.61
N SER A 92 10.45 2.61 -4.61
CA SER A 92 11.11 1.86 -5.70
C SER A 92 11.11 0.35 -5.52
N HIS A 93 10.56 -0.16 -4.40
CA HIS A 93 10.50 -1.59 -4.13
C HIS A 93 9.23 -2.19 -4.73
N ASP A 94 9.36 -3.32 -5.41
CA ASP A 94 8.24 -4.21 -5.67
C ASP A 94 7.97 -5.03 -4.40
N VAL A 95 6.75 -4.94 -3.87
CA VAL A 95 6.41 -5.48 -2.54
C VAL A 95 5.19 -6.38 -2.61
N ALA A 96 5.29 -7.53 -1.94
CA ALA A 96 4.16 -8.42 -1.70
C ALA A 96 3.65 -8.23 -0.26
N LEU A 97 2.32 -8.14 -0.10
CA LEU A 97 1.67 -8.10 1.20
C LEU A 97 1.08 -9.48 1.51
N VAL A 98 1.41 -10.03 2.68
CA VAL A 98 0.82 -11.26 3.19
C VAL A 98 0.09 -10.96 4.48
N ARG A 99 -1.20 -11.31 4.55
CA ARG A 99 -1.97 -11.27 5.79
C ARG A 99 -1.66 -12.52 6.60
N ILE A 100 -1.22 -12.34 7.84
CA ILE A 100 -0.98 -13.43 8.78
C ILE A 100 -2.16 -13.48 9.73
N ASP A 101 -3.10 -14.39 9.50
CA ASP A 101 -4.36 -14.49 10.25
C ASP A 101 -4.21 -14.97 11.70
N ALA A 102 -3.01 -15.46 12.07
CA ALA A 102 -2.67 -15.79 13.44
C ALA A 102 -1.18 -15.50 13.70
N LEU A 103 -0.89 -14.45 14.47
CA LEU A 103 0.39 -14.43 15.19
C LEU A 103 0.28 -15.55 16.25
N PRO A 104 1.21 -16.53 16.32
CA PRO A 104 1.21 -17.45 17.44
C PRO A 104 1.24 -16.63 18.73
N PRO A 105 0.48 -17.03 19.77
CA PRO A 105 0.45 -16.27 21.01
C PRO A 105 1.87 -16.12 21.55
N PRO A 106 2.19 -14.96 22.17
CA PRO A 106 3.57 -14.57 22.50
C PRO A 106 4.28 -15.53 23.47
N ASP A 107 3.54 -16.47 24.09
CA ASP A 107 4.03 -17.48 25.02
C ASP A 107 4.46 -18.79 24.37
N ARG A 108 4.23 -18.98 23.07
CA ARG A 108 4.59 -20.23 22.39
C ARG A 108 6.07 -20.23 22.01
N ARG A 109 6.93 -20.70 22.94
CA ARG A 109 8.31 -21.12 22.62
C ARG A 109 8.27 -22.18 21.52
N ILE A 110 8.64 -21.81 20.29
CA ILE A 110 8.86 -22.75 19.21
C ILE A 110 10.07 -23.61 19.61
N ARG A 111 9.81 -24.83 20.08
CA ARG A 111 10.84 -25.83 20.32
C ARG A 111 11.10 -26.53 18.98
N TRP A 112 12.20 -26.16 18.33
CA TRP A 112 12.73 -26.93 17.22
C TRP A 112 13.30 -28.24 17.80
N SER A 113 12.76 -29.38 17.38
CA SER A 113 13.40 -30.68 17.57
C SER A 113 13.83 -31.18 16.21
N PHE A 114 15.13 -31.19 15.96
CA PHE A 114 15.70 -31.91 14.84
C PHE A 114 15.70 -33.40 15.23
N SER A 115 15.10 -34.25 14.40
CA SER A 115 15.38 -35.68 14.43
C SER A 115 16.49 -35.92 13.43
N ASP A 116 17.61 -36.47 13.91
CA ASP A 116 18.65 -37.01 13.04
C ASP A 116 18.15 -38.37 12.54
N GLU A 117 17.79 -38.44 11.26
CA GLU A 117 17.87 -39.67 10.45
C GLU A 117 19.15 -39.61 9.60
#